data_AF-A0A3C0ST97-F1
#
_entry.id   AF-A0A3C0ST97-F1
#
_cell.length_a   1.000
_cell.length_b   1.000
_cell.length_c   1.000
_cell.angle_alpha   90.00
_cell.angle_beta   90.00
_cell.angle_gamma   90.00
#
_symmetry.space_group_name_H-M   'P 1'
#
loop_
_entity.id
_entity.type
_entity.pdbx_description
1 polymer ?
#
loop_
_entity_poly.entity_id
_entity_poly.type
_entity_poly.pdbx_seq_one_letter_code
_entity_poly.pdbx_strand_id
1 'polypeptide(L)'
;MFFKVNLIDHIPEFLREIREFHQIMATGSVELNKLTEAMKQNLENSFLETMDELGISRYEKFLEIIPQGTLEQRRKYILALIRNNDKLSEKTIKAIVATIMDAGCFVRFHAGGEPSNPNPGQGTLVVRVLAPDASSTDYRFENVARMILPLMPAHIKLEVHKFFTTWDDIQLKHNSWNDIKNSFASWQEVKDYLPPI
;
A
#
# COMPACT_ATOMS: atom_id res chain seq x y z
N MET A 1 -16.18 -21.64 5.03
CA MET A 1 -15.54 -22.36 3.91
C MET A 1 -16.55 -22.41 2.79
N PHE A 2 -16.27 -21.79 1.65
CA PHE A 2 -17.16 -21.84 0.48
C PHE A 2 -16.80 -23.08 -0.33
N PHE A 3 -17.77 -23.95 -0.59
CA PHE A 3 -17.55 -25.22 -1.29
C PHE A 3 -18.56 -25.34 -2.43
N LYS A 4 -18.15 -26.05 -3.49
CA LYS A 4 -19.04 -26.39 -4.58
C LYS A 4 -20.05 -27.43 -4.06
N VAL A 5 -21.33 -27.09 -4.14
CA VAL A 5 -22.43 -27.95 -3.68
C VAL A 5 -23.01 -28.70 -4.87
N ASN A 6 -23.14 -30.01 -4.70
CA ASN A 6 -23.92 -30.88 -5.57
C ASN A 6 -25.12 -31.40 -4.77
N LEU A 7 -26.31 -30.85 -5.00
CA LEU A 7 -27.52 -31.19 -4.24
C LEU A 7 -27.95 -32.65 -4.40
N ILE A 8 -27.59 -33.28 -5.53
CA ILE A 8 -27.96 -34.68 -5.78
C ILE A 8 -27.34 -35.64 -4.76
N ASP A 9 -26.14 -35.32 -4.26
CA ASP A 9 -25.43 -36.12 -3.27
C ASP A 9 -26.11 -36.06 -1.89
N HIS A 10 -26.99 -35.07 -1.68
CA HIS A 10 -27.67 -34.81 -0.42
C HIS A 10 -29.10 -35.38 -0.35
N ILE A 11 -29.60 -35.96 -1.43
CA ILE A 11 -30.90 -36.66 -1.43
C ILE A 11 -30.72 -38.19 -1.34
N PRO A 12 -31.68 -38.92 -0.75
CA PRO A 12 -31.71 -40.38 -0.76
C PRO A 12 -31.65 -40.98 -2.16
N GLU A 13 -31.00 -42.14 -2.28
CA GLU A 13 -30.68 -42.77 -3.57
C GLU A 13 -31.92 -43.10 -4.41
N PHE A 14 -33.00 -43.54 -3.79
CA PHE A 14 -34.28 -43.83 -4.48
C PHE A 14 -34.93 -42.59 -5.13
N LEU A 15 -34.63 -41.38 -4.67
CA LEU A 15 -35.12 -40.14 -5.30
C LEU A 15 -34.23 -39.67 -6.44
N ARG A 16 -32.97 -40.13 -6.52
CA ARG A 16 -32.02 -39.73 -7.56
C ARG A 16 -32.37 -40.30 -8.93
N GLU A 17 -33.02 -41.46 -8.95
CA GLU A 17 -33.44 -42.14 -10.17
C GLU A 17 -34.64 -41.45 -10.84
N ILE A 18 -35.38 -40.63 -10.10
CA ILE A 18 -36.53 -39.88 -10.62
C ILE A 18 -36.01 -38.67 -11.41
N ARG A 19 -36.38 -38.61 -12.70
CA ARG A 19 -35.91 -37.58 -13.65
C ARG A 19 -36.18 -36.15 -13.16
N GLU A 20 -37.35 -35.91 -12.58
CA GLU A 20 -37.78 -34.62 -12.07
C GLU A 20 -36.85 -34.15 -10.95
N PHE A 21 -36.57 -35.03 -9.97
CA PHE A 21 -35.67 -34.73 -8.87
C PHE A 21 -34.24 -34.50 -9.37
N HIS A 22 -33.77 -35.31 -10.31
CA HIS A 22 -32.44 -35.11 -10.91
C HIS A 22 -32.31 -33.71 -11.55
N GLN A 23 -33.28 -33.30 -12.35
CA GLN A 23 -33.28 -31.99 -13.03
C GLN A 23 -33.42 -30.82 -12.06
N ILE A 24 -34.30 -30.93 -11.06
CA ILE A 24 -34.49 -29.91 -10.02
C ILE A 24 -33.19 -29.74 -9.22
N MET A 25 -32.57 -30.84 -8.77
CA MET A 25 -31.35 -30.78 -7.98
C MET A 25 -30.15 -30.29 -8.80
N ALA A 26 -30.05 -30.67 -10.08
CA ALA A 26 -29.01 -30.14 -10.97
C ALA A 26 -29.13 -28.62 -11.13
N THR A 27 -30.34 -28.12 -11.40
CA THR A 27 -30.60 -26.68 -11.54
C THR A 27 -30.37 -25.95 -10.23
N GLY A 28 -30.89 -26.47 -9.11
CA GLY A 28 -30.68 -25.91 -7.78
C GLY A 28 -29.20 -25.85 -7.40
N SER A 29 -28.40 -26.84 -7.80
CA SER A 29 -26.96 -26.87 -7.51
C SER A 29 -26.26 -25.72 -8.22
N VAL A 30 -26.64 -25.43 -9.46
CA VAL A 30 -26.09 -24.28 -10.21
C VAL A 30 -26.40 -22.97 -9.49
N GLU A 31 -27.66 -22.75 -9.08
CA GLU A 31 -28.05 -21.52 -8.41
C GLU A 31 -27.40 -21.36 -7.02
N LEU A 32 -27.30 -22.44 -6.24
CA LEU A 32 -26.59 -22.40 -4.96
C LEU A 32 -25.09 -22.14 -5.14
N ASN A 33 -24.46 -22.71 -6.16
CA ASN A 33 -23.07 -22.43 -6.47
C ASN A 33 -22.86 -20.96 -6.88
N LYS A 34 -23.76 -20.37 -7.68
CA LYS A 34 -23.73 -18.94 -8.00
C LYS A 34 -23.86 -18.07 -6.75
N LEU A 35 -24.81 -18.40 -5.87
CA LEU A 35 -25.00 -17.69 -4.60
C LEU A 35 -23.74 -17.78 -3.72
N THR A 36 -23.14 -18.96 -3.65
CA THR A 36 -21.91 -19.23 -2.89
C THR A 36 -20.74 -18.41 -3.42
N GLU A 37 -20.59 -18.31 -4.74
CA GLU A 37 -19.57 -17.48 -5.38
C GLU A 37 -19.81 -15.99 -5.10
N ALA A 38 -21.06 -15.52 -5.18
CA ALA A 38 -21.40 -14.14 -4.84
C ALA A 38 -21.13 -13.83 -3.35
N MET A 39 -21.39 -14.76 -2.44
CA MET A 39 -21.03 -14.62 -1.02
C MET A 39 -19.52 -14.56 -0.83
N LYS A 40 -18.77 -15.39 -1.55
CA LYS A 40 -17.30 -15.39 -1.52
C LYS A 40 -16.74 -14.05 -2.01
N GLN A 41 -17.20 -13.58 -3.16
CA GLN A 41 -16.82 -12.27 -3.70
C GLN A 41 -17.16 -11.14 -2.73
N ASN A 42 -18.33 -11.18 -2.08
CA ASN A 42 -18.67 -10.18 -1.06
C ASN A 42 -17.75 -10.23 0.16
N LEU A 43 -17.34 -11.42 0.58
CA LEU A 43 -16.37 -11.57 1.67
C LEU A 43 -14.99 -11.04 1.28
N GLU A 44 -14.50 -11.39 0.10
CA GLU A 44 -13.23 -10.87 -0.44
C GLU A 44 -13.29 -9.34 -0.61
N ASN A 45 -14.43 -8.81 -1.04
CA ASN A 45 -14.70 -7.38 -1.11
C ASN A 45 -14.91 -6.70 0.25
N SER A 46 -14.93 -7.45 1.35
CA SER A 46 -14.99 -6.87 2.71
C SER A 46 -13.59 -6.53 3.24
N PHE A 47 -12.52 -7.06 2.64
CA PHE A 47 -11.14 -6.81 3.04
C PHE A 47 -10.42 -5.98 1.97
N LEU A 48 -9.79 -4.86 2.38
CA LEU A 48 -9.09 -3.94 1.47
C LEU A 48 -7.99 -4.60 0.64
N GLU A 49 -7.33 -5.63 1.16
CA GLU A 49 -6.24 -6.32 0.47
C GLU A 49 -6.74 -7.13 -0.74
N THR A 50 -7.93 -7.71 -0.65
CA THR A 50 -8.51 -8.60 -1.67
C THR A 50 -9.60 -7.96 -2.52
N MET A 51 -10.01 -6.73 -2.19
CA MET A 51 -11.19 -6.06 -2.75
C MET A 51 -11.12 -5.72 -4.24
N ASP A 52 -12.08 -6.18 -5.04
CA ASP A 52 -12.19 -5.88 -6.47
C ASP A 52 -12.44 -4.40 -6.78
N GLU A 53 -12.43 -4.06 -8.07
CA GLU A 53 -12.67 -2.70 -8.56
C GLU A 53 -14.01 -2.10 -8.09
N LEU A 54 -15.06 -2.92 -7.99
CA LEU A 54 -16.36 -2.46 -7.50
C LEU A 54 -16.32 -2.14 -6.01
N GLY A 55 -15.64 -2.96 -5.22
CA GLY A 55 -15.48 -2.74 -3.79
C GLY A 55 -14.69 -1.47 -3.52
N ILE A 56 -13.52 -1.32 -4.16
CA ILE A 56 -12.64 -0.16 -3.90
C ILE A 56 -13.31 1.15 -4.32
N SER A 57 -14.07 1.14 -5.43
CA SER A 57 -14.78 2.32 -5.91
C SER A 57 -15.88 2.80 -4.95
N ARG A 58 -16.47 1.89 -4.15
CA ARG A 58 -17.40 2.28 -3.07
C ARG A 58 -16.70 3.04 -1.96
N TYR A 59 -15.50 2.57 -1.56
CA TYR A 59 -14.69 3.26 -0.56
C TYR A 59 -14.22 4.63 -1.05
N GLU A 60 -13.74 4.71 -2.28
CA GLU A 60 -13.33 5.99 -2.88
C GLU A 60 -14.48 6.98 -2.96
N LYS A 61 -15.68 6.53 -3.36
CA LYS A 61 -16.87 7.37 -3.35
C LYS A 61 -17.25 7.83 -1.94
N PHE A 62 -17.17 6.93 -0.95
CA PHE A 62 -17.46 7.25 0.45
C PHE A 62 -16.47 8.27 1.04
N LEU A 63 -15.19 8.18 0.65
CA LEU A 63 -14.12 9.06 1.11
C LEU A 63 -13.91 10.29 0.20
N GLU A 64 -14.73 10.47 -0.84
CA GLU A 64 -14.61 11.54 -1.83
C GLU A 64 -13.23 11.60 -2.53
N ILE A 65 -12.61 10.44 -2.71
CA ILE A 65 -11.30 10.29 -3.35
C ILE A 65 -11.48 10.07 -4.85
N ILE A 66 -10.70 10.79 -5.67
CA ILE A 66 -10.63 10.55 -7.11
C ILE A 66 -9.75 9.31 -7.37
N PRO A 67 -10.25 8.26 -8.05
CA PRO A 67 -9.46 7.06 -8.35
C PRO A 67 -8.27 7.40 -9.24
N GLN A 68 -7.10 6.89 -8.86
CA GLN A 68 -5.83 7.21 -9.52
C GLN A 68 -4.88 6.00 -9.45
N GLY A 69 -4.33 5.59 -10.60
CA GLY A 69 -3.36 4.47 -10.67
C GLY A 69 -4.01 3.09 -10.78
N THR A 70 -3.24 2.04 -10.47
CA THR A 70 -3.68 0.64 -10.55
C THR A 70 -4.56 0.24 -9.36
N LEU A 71 -5.28 -0.89 -9.47
CA LEU A 71 -6.12 -1.42 -8.38
C LEU A 71 -5.34 -1.62 -7.08
N GLU A 72 -4.14 -2.18 -7.16
CA GLU A 72 -3.28 -2.38 -5.98
C GLU A 72 -2.85 -1.06 -5.34
N GLN A 73 -2.50 -0.06 -6.14
CA GLN A 73 -2.13 1.26 -5.64
C GLN A 73 -3.29 1.95 -4.93
N ARG A 74 -4.50 1.82 -5.47
CA ARG A 74 -5.74 2.35 -4.87
C ARG A 74 -6.03 1.67 -3.53
N ARG A 75 -5.92 0.34 -3.46
CA ARG A 75 -6.03 -0.44 -2.21
C ARG A 75 -5.02 0.03 -1.16
N LYS A 76 -3.74 0.14 -1.54
CA LYS A 76 -2.66 0.62 -0.65
C LYS A 76 -2.91 2.04 -0.14
N TYR A 77 -3.38 2.93 -1.00
CA TYR A 77 -3.71 4.31 -0.64
C TYR A 77 -4.82 4.38 0.41
N ILE A 78 -5.94 3.68 0.20
CA ILE A 78 -7.05 3.64 1.17
C ILE A 78 -6.62 2.96 2.47
N LEU A 79 -5.87 1.87 2.39
CA LEU A 79 -5.33 1.19 3.57
C LEU A 79 -4.46 2.13 4.41
N ALA A 80 -3.60 2.90 3.75
CA ALA A 80 -2.76 3.88 4.39
C ALA A 80 -3.61 5.01 5.02
N LEU A 81 -4.67 5.50 4.37
CA LEU A 81 -5.56 6.51 4.96
C LEU A 81 -6.23 6.02 6.25
N ILE A 82 -6.80 4.80 6.24
CA ILE A 82 -7.51 4.25 7.41
C ILE A 82 -6.54 3.98 8.58
N ARG A 83 -5.32 3.52 8.29
CA ARG A 83 -4.30 3.28 9.32
C ARG A 83 -3.81 4.56 10.00
N ASN A 84 -3.86 5.70 9.31
CA ASN A 84 -3.19 6.93 9.74
C ASN A 84 -4.13 7.99 10.33
N ASN A 85 -5.01 7.60 11.25
CA ASN A 85 -5.83 8.56 12.01
C ASN A 85 -5.08 9.19 13.21
N ASP A 86 -3.80 8.88 13.38
CA ASP A 86 -2.97 9.38 14.47
C ASP A 86 -2.24 10.69 14.12
N LYS A 87 -1.76 11.38 15.16
CA LYS A 87 -0.97 12.61 15.03
C LYS A 87 0.22 12.41 14.08
N LEU A 88 0.52 13.44 13.29
CA LEU A 88 1.67 13.42 12.39
C LEU A 88 2.96 13.31 13.20
N SER A 89 3.63 12.17 13.08
CA SER A 89 4.94 11.90 13.68
C SER A 89 5.87 11.31 12.63
N GLU A 90 7.18 11.31 12.90
CA GLU A 90 8.17 10.68 12.02
C GLU A 90 7.83 9.21 11.74
N LYS A 91 7.35 8.49 12.77
CA LYS A 91 6.92 7.08 12.66
C LYS A 91 5.71 6.94 11.74
N THR A 92 4.75 7.84 11.87
CA THR A 92 3.54 7.87 11.02
C THR A 92 3.91 8.09 9.55
N ILE A 93 4.80 9.05 9.27
CA ILE A 93 5.26 9.33 7.91
C ILE A 93 6.00 8.13 7.32
N LYS A 94 6.89 7.49 8.11
CA LYS A 94 7.57 6.26 7.70
C LYS A 94 6.58 5.13 7.39
N ALA A 95 5.53 4.96 8.19
CA ALA A 95 4.50 3.96 7.96
C ALA A 95 3.66 4.24 6.69
N ILE A 96 3.34 5.52 6.42
CA ILE A 96 2.67 5.95 5.19
C ILE A 96 3.50 5.56 3.97
N VAL A 97 4.77 5.96 3.96
CA VAL A 97 5.66 5.70 2.81
C VAL A 97 5.86 4.20 2.61
N ALA A 98 6.08 3.43 3.69
CA ALA A 98 6.18 1.98 3.61
C ALA A 98 4.91 1.33 3.05
N THR A 99 3.72 1.81 3.42
CA THR A 99 2.45 1.22 2.93
C THR A 99 2.21 1.51 1.43
N ILE A 100 2.53 2.71 0.96
CA ILE A 100 2.30 3.10 -0.45
C ILE A 100 3.39 2.55 -1.38
N MET A 101 4.65 2.72 -0.97
CA MET A 101 5.82 2.53 -1.85
C MET A 101 6.59 1.25 -1.55
N ASP A 102 6.33 0.60 -0.42
CA ASP A 102 7.13 -0.51 0.11
C ASP A 102 8.64 -0.17 0.19
N ALA A 103 8.92 1.10 0.52
CA ALA A 103 10.26 1.66 0.51
C ALA A 103 10.58 2.39 1.81
N GLY A 104 11.88 2.45 2.14
CA GLY A 104 12.40 3.26 3.23
C GLY A 104 12.29 4.75 2.94
N CYS A 105 12.11 5.55 3.99
CA CYS A 105 12.21 7.01 3.88
C CYS A 105 12.95 7.65 5.04
N PHE A 106 13.55 8.78 4.72
CA PHE A 106 14.15 9.69 5.69
C PHE A 106 13.28 10.94 5.78
N VAL A 107 13.02 11.38 7.01
CA VAL A 107 12.15 12.52 7.29
C VAL A 107 12.94 13.48 8.16
N ARG A 108 13.04 14.74 7.74
CA ARG A 108 13.65 15.80 8.53
C ARG A 108 12.81 17.05 8.49
N PHE A 109 12.63 17.65 9.66
CA PHE A 109 12.06 18.98 9.80
C PHE A 109 13.20 20.00 9.86
N HIS A 110 13.09 21.05 9.07
CA HIS A 110 13.99 22.19 9.07
C HIS A 110 13.27 23.42 9.60
N ALA A 111 13.84 24.08 10.60
CA ALA A 111 13.34 25.38 11.06
C ALA A 111 13.68 26.49 10.06
N GLY A 112 12.88 27.57 10.04
CA GLY A 112 13.04 28.68 9.09
C GLY A 112 14.40 29.38 9.11
N GLY A 113 15.11 29.33 10.24
CA GLY A 113 16.44 29.93 10.41
C GLY A 113 17.62 28.98 10.19
N GLU A 114 17.39 27.70 9.84
CA GLU A 114 18.48 26.76 9.62
C GLU A 114 19.22 27.02 8.30
N PRO A 115 20.57 27.02 8.29
CA PRO A 115 21.35 27.20 7.06
C PRO A 115 21.13 26.11 6.01
N SER A 116 20.78 24.89 6.45
CA SER A 116 20.50 23.74 5.58
C SER A 116 19.04 23.67 5.10
N ASN A 117 18.21 24.65 5.46
CA ASN A 117 16.82 24.68 5.02
C ASN A 117 16.74 25.07 3.54
N PRO A 118 16.12 24.24 2.67
CA PRO A 118 15.93 24.59 1.26
C PRO A 118 15.05 25.84 1.05
N ASN A 119 14.21 26.19 2.04
CA ASN A 119 13.36 27.39 2.00
C ASN A 119 13.60 28.27 3.25
N PRO A 120 14.57 29.19 3.20
CA PRO A 120 14.85 30.08 4.33
C PRO A 120 13.63 30.95 4.68
N GLY A 121 13.36 31.11 5.97
CA GLY A 121 12.24 31.89 6.51
C GLY A 121 10.94 31.12 6.77
N GLN A 122 10.85 29.84 6.36
CA GLN A 122 9.67 28.99 6.63
C GLN A 122 10.08 27.61 7.16
N GLY A 123 9.25 27.00 8.00
CA GLY A 123 9.47 25.60 8.42
C GLY A 123 9.22 24.66 7.25
N THR A 124 10.20 23.80 6.93
CA THR A 124 10.10 22.85 5.80
C THR A 124 10.22 21.42 6.31
N LEU A 125 9.24 20.58 5.99
CA LEU A 125 9.31 19.14 6.18
C LEU A 125 9.84 18.50 4.89
N VAL A 126 11.04 17.93 4.96
CA VAL A 126 11.69 17.24 3.85
C VAL A 126 11.53 15.73 4.06
N VAL A 127 10.87 15.09 3.11
CA VAL A 127 10.70 13.64 3.06
C VAL A 127 11.47 13.11 1.86
N ARG A 128 12.58 12.42 2.11
CA ARG A 128 13.34 11.71 1.08
C ARG A 128 12.89 10.26 1.04
N VAL A 129 12.30 9.85 -0.08
CA VAL A 129 11.85 8.48 -0.27
C VAL A 129 12.88 7.77 -1.14
N LEU A 130 13.40 6.64 -0.65
CA LEU A 130 14.25 5.78 -1.45
C LEU A 130 13.43 5.28 -2.63
N ALA A 131 13.92 5.47 -3.85
CA ALA A 131 13.26 4.92 -5.01
C ALA A 131 13.29 3.38 -4.91
N PRO A 132 12.13 2.71 -4.88
CA PRO A 132 12.09 1.26 -4.98
C PRO A 132 12.68 0.82 -6.32
N ASP A 133 13.15 -0.42 -6.37
CA ASP A 133 13.86 -0.97 -7.52
C ASP A 133 13.08 -0.77 -8.84
N ALA A 134 13.80 -0.58 -9.95
CA ALA A 134 13.25 -0.27 -11.28
C ALA A 134 12.31 -1.36 -11.88
N SER A 135 11.92 -2.36 -11.09
CA SER A 135 11.04 -3.45 -11.47
C SER A 135 9.58 -3.02 -11.40
N SER A 136 9.01 -2.77 -12.59
CA SER A 136 7.61 -3.00 -12.96
C SER A 136 6.49 -2.14 -12.35
N THR A 137 6.71 -1.38 -11.27
CA THR A 137 5.61 -0.65 -10.61
C THR A 137 5.76 0.86 -10.79
N ASP A 138 4.78 1.52 -11.43
CA ASP A 138 4.72 2.97 -11.57
C ASP A 138 4.37 3.63 -10.22
N TYR A 139 5.36 3.81 -9.35
CA TYR A 139 5.17 4.40 -8.03
C TYR A 139 4.87 5.89 -8.12
N ARG A 140 3.68 6.29 -7.65
CA ARG A 140 3.24 7.69 -7.65
C ARG A 140 3.62 8.39 -6.35
N PHE A 141 4.75 9.10 -6.35
CA PHE A 141 5.20 9.94 -5.22
C PHE A 141 4.18 11.00 -4.82
N GLU A 142 3.35 11.44 -5.76
CA GLU A 142 2.22 12.34 -5.51
C GLU A 142 1.27 11.81 -4.43
N ASN A 143 1.06 10.48 -4.36
CA ASN A 143 0.17 9.88 -3.38
C ASN A 143 0.72 10.04 -1.95
N VAL A 144 2.04 9.96 -1.79
CA VAL A 144 2.72 10.24 -0.51
C VAL A 144 2.47 11.68 -0.09
N ALA A 145 2.68 12.64 -1.00
CA ALA A 145 2.40 14.05 -0.72
C ALA A 145 0.92 14.26 -0.38
N ARG A 146 0.00 13.68 -1.16
CA ARG A 146 -1.46 13.80 -0.98
C ARG A 146 -1.93 13.24 0.37
N MET A 147 -1.24 12.23 0.91
CA MET A 147 -1.53 11.68 2.24
C MET A 147 -0.99 12.54 3.39
N ILE A 148 0.19 13.13 3.22
CA ILE A 148 0.85 13.89 4.29
C ILE A 148 0.29 15.32 4.39
N LEU A 149 -0.03 15.94 3.25
CA LEU A 149 -0.58 17.30 3.18
C LEU A 149 -1.75 17.59 4.14
N PRO A 150 -2.83 16.77 4.21
CA PRO A 150 -3.95 17.03 5.11
C PRO A 150 -3.60 16.89 6.59
N LEU A 151 -2.52 16.16 6.93
CA LEU A 151 -2.05 15.98 8.31
C LEU A 151 -1.13 17.12 8.77
N MET A 152 -0.62 17.91 7.83
CA MET A 152 0.33 18.99 8.12
C MET A 152 -0.38 20.30 8.46
N PRO A 153 0.15 21.08 9.43
CA PRO A 153 -0.24 22.47 9.60
C PRO A 153 0.04 23.29 8.33
N ALA A 154 -0.88 24.19 7.97
CA ALA A 154 -0.81 24.97 6.73
C ALA A 154 0.45 25.86 6.58
N HIS A 155 1.15 26.19 7.66
CA HIS A 155 2.34 27.04 7.64
C HIS A 155 3.66 26.29 7.40
N ILE A 156 3.63 24.95 7.36
CA ILE A 156 4.82 24.13 7.10
C ILE A 156 4.80 23.68 5.64
N LYS A 157 5.90 23.93 4.92
CA LYS A 157 6.04 23.51 3.54
C LYS A 157 6.47 22.05 3.47
N LEU A 158 5.82 21.25 2.63
CA LEU A 158 6.19 19.85 2.37
C LEU A 158 7.04 19.75 1.11
N GLU A 159 8.20 19.10 1.21
CA GLU A 159 8.99 18.70 0.06
C GLU A 159 9.22 17.19 0.07
N VAL A 160 8.70 16.52 -0.95
CA VAL A 160 8.91 15.08 -1.16
C VAL A 160 9.90 14.91 -2.30
N HIS A 161 11.08 14.40 -1.99
CA HIS A 161 12.15 14.19 -2.96
C HIS A 161 12.34 12.70 -3.21
N LYS A 162 12.47 12.33 -4.49
CA LYS A 162 12.95 11.01 -4.88
C LYS A 162 14.46 10.97 -4.63
N PHE A 163 14.90 10.00 -3.83
CA PHE A 163 16.31 9.86 -3.47
C PHE A 163 16.87 8.53 -3.97
N PHE A 164 18.11 8.58 -4.44
CA PHE A 164 18.91 7.42 -4.80
C PHE A 164 20.24 7.54 -4.08
N THR A 165 20.75 6.42 -3.58
CA THR A 165 22.08 6.33 -3.03
C THR A 165 23.12 6.47 -4.12
N THR A 166 23.97 7.48 -4.00
CA THR A 166 25.20 7.56 -4.79
C THR A 166 26.39 7.11 -3.95
N TRP A 167 27.47 6.70 -4.61
CA TRP A 167 28.72 6.34 -3.92
C TRP A 167 29.30 7.53 -3.15
N ASP A 168 29.12 8.75 -3.67
CA ASP A 168 29.54 9.98 -3.00
C ASP A 168 28.84 10.14 -1.64
N ASP A 169 27.55 9.80 -1.56
CA ASP A 169 26.78 9.86 -0.31
C ASP A 169 27.28 8.85 0.74
N ILE A 170 27.67 7.65 0.30
CA ILE A 170 28.20 6.60 1.17
C ILE A 170 29.59 7.01 1.69
N GLN A 171 30.40 7.62 0.83
CA GLN A 171 31.75 8.08 1.16
C GLN A 171 31.75 9.15 2.26
N LEU A 172 30.71 9.99 2.38
CA LEU A 172 30.61 11.01 3.43
C LEU A 172 30.72 10.43 4.85
N LYS A 173 30.29 9.17 5.04
CA LYS A 173 30.26 8.52 6.36
C LYS A 173 31.24 7.36 6.48
N HIS A 174 31.70 6.80 5.36
CA HIS A 174 32.63 5.68 5.33
C HIS A 174 33.89 6.06 4.55
N ASN A 175 35.01 6.18 5.27
CA ASN A 175 36.28 6.62 4.71
C ASN A 175 37.04 5.50 3.97
N SER A 176 36.66 4.23 4.17
CA SER A 176 37.30 3.09 3.53
C SER A 176 36.32 1.98 3.16
N TRP A 177 36.66 1.21 2.12
CA TRP A 177 35.92 0.00 1.72
C TRP A 177 35.84 -1.05 2.84
N ASN A 178 36.83 -1.08 3.72
CA ASN A 178 36.84 -1.99 4.85
C ASN A 178 35.80 -1.58 5.90
N ASP A 179 35.57 -0.28 6.10
CA ASP A 179 34.52 0.22 6.98
C ASP A 179 33.13 -0.10 6.44
N ILE A 180 32.92 0.02 5.12
CA ILE A 180 31.66 -0.38 4.47
C ILE A 180 31.41 -1.87 4.67
N LYS A 181 32.43 -2.71 4.41
CA LYS A 181 32.34 -4.16 4.59
C LYS A 181 32.03 -4.58 6.02
N ASN A 182 32.53 -3.84 7.00
CA ASN A 182 32.27 -4.12 8.42
C ASN A 182 30.93 -3.54 8.91
N SER A 183 30.41 -2.51 8.24
CA SER A 183 29.17 -1.82 8.64
C SER A 183 27.90 -2.44 8.05
N PHE A 184 28.01 -3.11 6.89
CA PHE A 184 26.87 -3.71 6.19
C PHE A 184 27.07 -5.21 6.00
N ALA A 185 26.02 -5.99 6.23
CA ALA A 185 26.07 -7.44 6.08
C ALA A 185 25.96 -7.89 4.62
N SER A 186 25.32 -7.07 3.76
CA SER A 186 25.11 -7.39 2.35
C SER A 186 25.18 -6.17 1.44
N TRP A 187 25.46 -6.38 0.15
CA TRP A 187 25.41 -5.32 -0.86
C TRP A 187 24.01 -4.73 -1.05
N GLN A 188 22.96 -5.48 -0.70
CA GLN A 188 21.59 -4.98 -0.74
C GLN A 188 21.36 -3.91 0.34
N GLU A 189 21.91 -4.10 1.54
CA GLU A 189 21.85 -3.06 2.60
C GLU A 189 22.66 -1.81 2.23
N VAL A 190 23.77 -1.96 1.51
CA VAL A 190 24.53 -0.81 0.99
C VAL A 190 23.70 -0.02 -0.01
N LYS A 191 22.97 -0.72 -0.89
CA LYS A 191 22.07 -0.09 -1.88
C LYS A 191 20.90 0.62 -1.21
N ASP A 192 20.31 -0.02 -0.20
CA ASP A 192 19.16 0.49 0.55
C ASP A 192 19.54 1.51 1.64
N TYR A 193 20.83 1.83 1.77
CA TYR A 193 21.34 2.76 2.77
C TYR A 193 20.71 4.15 2.60
N LEU A 194 20.33 4.80 3.69
CA LEU A 194 19.86 6.19 3.64
C LEU A 194 20.85 7.05 4.42
N PRO A 195 21.65 7.90 3.74
CA PRO A 195 22.55 8.82 4.42
C PRO A 195 21.74 9.83 5.24
N PRO A 196 22.12 10.12 6.51
CA PRO A 196 21.46 11.14 7.29
C PRO A 196 21.70 12.53 6.68
N ILE A 197 20.65 13.35 6.63
CA ILE A 197 20.71 14.76 6.22
C ILE A 197 21.23 15.61 7.38
#